data_AF-A0A7S2KK84-F1
#
_entry.id   AF-A0A7S2KK84-F1
#
_cell.length_a   1.000
_cell.length_b   1.000
_cell.length_c   1.000
_cell.angle_alpha   90.00
_cell.angle_beta   90.00
_cell.angle_gamma   90.00
#
_symmetry.space_group_name_H-M   'P 1'
#
loop_
_entity.id
_entity.type
_entity.pdbx_description
1 polymer ?
#
loop_
_entity_poly.entity_id
_entity_poly.type
_entity_poly.pdbx_seq_one_letter_code
_entity_poly.pdbx_strand_id
1 'polypeptide(L)'
;QHDPHKIHNFFEYSHSQHSAAHISPMYLILPAILVGFLLPQKPFTQPIFPNGAGDGTIEILAGHDLMEQTANVFPATSTTENINMLLAATSKIDPFRNFVLPARQIKVWLPPGYNDDSNSERRYPVLYCHDGQNAMYDSDSWTGHSWRMGGALTHLLRQQLLPEAPIVVLIPSMSDDVLPGVRRRHLEYSDGIWGQAYVDAIVDNLKPRVDAAYRTKLGANNTMAIGSSLGGQAAFLSVLRHPDVFGGAAGLSPCFQAGLLSNVVMSGATLKEKSLYFDNGGDVDDIRVPLLDPFDHLPHWNPGYFWLDTQLQPGIDAMRTALSLHKVSFEYVRFPGGRHNEREWARRIDKALLHLFGHR
;
A
#
# COMPACT_ATOMS: atom_id res chain seq x y z
N GLN A 1 -14.91 -70.00 -6.05
CA GLN A 1 -14.19 -71.25 -5.79
C GLN A 1 -12.78 -71.08 -6.35
N HIS A 2 -11.77 -71.15 -5.46
CA HIS A 2 -10.33 -71.44 -5.66
C HIS A 2 -9.52 -70.68 -6.74
N ASP A 3 -8.30 -70.17 -6.53
CA ASP A 3 -7.36 -70.14 -5.39
C ASP A 3 -6.24 -69.11 -5.73
N PRO A 4 -5.59 -68.42 -4.76
CA PRO A 4 -4.52 -67.45 -4.96
C PRO A 4 -3.11 -68.07 -4.87
N HIS A 5 -2.09 -67.22 -5.04
CA HIS A 5 -0.64 -67.45 -4.86
C HIS A 5 0.18 -67.88 -6.08
N LYS A 6 0.99 -66.94 -6.58
CA LYS A 6 2.45 -67.13 -6.71
C LYS A 6 3.18 -65.79 -6.70
N ILE A 7 3.84 -65.55 -5.57
CA ILE A 7 4.93 -64.60 -5.38
C ILE A 7 6.22 -65.31 -5.82
N HIS A 8 7.06 -64.69 -6.65
CA HIS A 8 8.50 -64.55 -6.37
C HIS A 8 9.27 -63.80 -7.48
N ASN A 9 9.97 -62.76 -7.02
CA ASN A 9 11.37 -62.40 -7.29
C ASN A 9 11.99 -62.74 -8.65
N PHE A 10 12.39 -61.69 -9.36
CA PHE A 10 13.59 -61.71 -10.19
C PHE A 10 14.47 -60.52 -9.80
N PHE A 11 15.55 -60.81 -9.09
CA PHE A 11 16.80 -60.06 -9.13
C PHE A 11 17.81 -61.02 -9.75
N GLU A 12 18.32 -60.72 -10.95
CA GLU A 12 19.70 -61.05 -11.28
C GLU A 12 20.23 -60.20 -12.43
N TYR A 13 21.47 -59.81 -12.22
CA TYR A 13 22.32 -58.90 -12.99
C TYR A 13 22.75 -59.49 -14.34
N SER A 14 22.91 -58.63 -15.35
CA SER A 14 23.91 -58.84 -16.42
C SER A 14 24.45 -57.50 -16.91
N HIS A 15 25.77 -57.39 -16.89
CA HIS A 15 26.57 -56.21 -17.22
C HIS A 15 26.90 -56.10 -18.73
N SER A 16 27.12 -54.85 -19.16
CA SER A 16 27.84 -54.38 -20.36
C SER A 16 27.09 -54.52 -21.71
N GLN A 17 27.06 -53.53 -22.62
CA GLN A 17 28.06 -52.52 -23.00
C GLN A 17 27.41 -51.21 -23.50
N HIS A 18 28.23 -50.16 -23.50
CA HIS A 18 27.99 -48.78 -23.94
C HIS A 18 27.30 -48.61 -25.30
N SER A 19 26.35 -47.66 -25.36
CA SER A 19 26.18 -46.75 -26.50
C SER A 19 25.50 -45.46 -26.05
N ALA A 20 26.13 -44.35 -26.45
CA ALA A 20 25.81 -42.94 -26.35
C ALA A 20 24.45 -42.46 -25.78
N ALA A 21 24.58 -41.51 -24.85
CA ALA A 21 23.56 -40.68 -24.27
C ALA A 21 22.75 -39.84 -25.28
N HIS A 22 21.43 -39.89 -25.15
CA HIS A 22 20.56 -38.74 -25.42
C HIS A 22 19.92 -38.28 -24.11
N ILE A 23 20.67 -37.46 -23.38
CA ILE A 23 20.14 -36.67 -22.26
C ILE A 23 19.50 -35.43 -22.89
N SER A 24 18.19 -35.26 -22.67
CA SER A 24 17.43 -34.06 -23.05
C SER A 24 18.07 -32.79 -22.47
N PRO A 25 18.05 -31.65 -23.19
CA PRO A 25 18.68 -30.40 -22.75
C PRO A 25 17.78 -29.69 -21.74
N MET A 26 17.63 -30.26 -20.54
CA MET A 26 16.90 -29.61 -19.44
C MET A 26 17.84 -29.12 -18.31
N TYR A 27 19.16 -29.28 -18.46
CA TYR A 27 20.16 -28.91 -17.45
C TYR A 27 21.04 -27.71 -17.81
N LEU A 28 20.80 -27.04 -18.94
CA LEU A 28 21.59 -25.87 -19.38
C LEU A 28 20.93 -24.50 -19.15
N ILE A 29 19.73 -24.46 -18.55
CA ILE A 29 19.02 -23.19 -18.28
C ILE A 29 19.43 -22.59 -16.92
N LEU A 30 19.87 -23.42 -15.97
CA LEU A 30 20.27 -22.98 -14.63
C LEU A 30 21.52 -22.05 -14.61
N PRO A 31 22.57 -22.25 -15.43
CA PRO A 31 23.75 -21.39 -15.40
C PRO A 31 23.50 -19.99 -15.96
N ALA A 32 22.66 -19.84 -17.01
CA ALA A 32 22.44 -18.55 -17.67
C ALA A 32 21.65 -17.57 -16.79
N ILE A 33 20.66 -18.07 -16.05
CA ILE A 33 19.91 -17.28 -15.07
C ILE A 33 20.85 -16.85 -13.93
N LEU A 34 21.67 -17.77 -13.39
CA LEU A 34 22.63 -17.44 -12.32
C LEU A 34 23.69 -16.41 -12.75
N VAL A 35 24.22 -16.50 -13.97
CA VAL A 35 25.26 -15.57 -14.48
C VAL A 35 24.71 -14.14 -14.62
N GLY A 36 23.42 -13.97 -14.90
CA GLY A 36 22.77 -12.66 -14.92
C GLY A 36 22.71 -11.98 -13.54
N PHE A 37 22.64 -12.76 -12.45
CA PHE A 37 22.58 -12.27 -11.07
C PHE A 37 23.94 -11.96 -10.45
N LEU A 38 25.04 -12.48 -11.01
CA LEU A 38 26.40 -12.29 -10.48
C LEU A 38 27.01 -10.92 -10.80
N LEU A 39 26.44 -10.18 -11.77
CA LEU A 39 26.89 -8.85 -12.18
C LEU A 39 25.68 -7.89 -12.29
N PRO A 40 25.10 -7.47 -11.16
CA PRO A 40 23.97 -6.54 -11.16
C PRO A 40 24.37 -5.19 -11.77
N GLN A 41 23.50 -4.62 -12.59
CA GLN A 41 23.71 -3.30 -13.20
C GLN A 41 23.32 -2.16 -12.25
N LYS A 42 22.34 -2.42 -11.37
CA LYS A 42 21.84 -1.42 -10.42
C LYS A 42 22.70 -1.42 -9.14
N PRO A 43 23.31 -0.29 -8.75
CA PRO A 43 24.06 -0.19 -7.50
C PRO A 43 23.12 -0.19 -6.28
N PHE A 44 23.59 -0.75 -5.17
CA PHE A 44 22.95 -0.61 -3.86
C PHE A 44 22.86 0.87 -3.49
N THR A 45 21.65 1.36 -3.28
CA THR A 45 21.40 2.79 -3.11
C THR A 45 20.36 2.99 -2.02
N GLN A 46 20.70 3.85 -1.07
CA GLN A 46 19.85 4.20 0.06
C GLN A 46 18.74 5.16 -0.37
N PRO A 47 17.60 5.20 0.35
CA PRO A 47 16.60 6.22 0.08
C PRO A 47 17.16 7.63 0.29
N ILE A 48 16.71 8.56 -0.54
CA ILE A 48 17.23 9.93 -0.64
C ILE A 48 16.71 10.85 0.46
N PHE A 49 15.55 10.54 1.03
CA PHE A 49 14.93 11.33 2.09
C PHE A 49 15.36 10.85 3.47
N PRO A 50 15.37 11.73 4.50
CA PRO A 50 15.63 11.31 5.87
C PRO A 50 14.47 10.47 6.44
N ASN A 51 14.79 9.56 7.36
CA ASN A 51 13.80 8.81 8.12
C ASN A 51 13.06 9.73 9.12
N GLY A 52 11.77 9.47 9.34
CA GLY A 52 10.94 10.12 10.35
C GLY A 52 9.97 11.16 9.79
N ALA A 53 9.46 12.03 10.68
CA ALA A 53 8.43 13.02 10.34
C ALA A 53 8.95 14.23 9.55
N GLY A 54 10.26 14.33 9.28
CA GLY A 54 10.85 15.53 8.70
C GLY A 54 10.66 16.74 9.62
N ASP A 55 10.23 17.88 9.07
CA ASP A 55 9.93 19.10 9.84
C ASP A 55 8.48 19.15 10.36
N GLY A 56 7.65 18.17 10.03
CA GLY A 56 6.28 18.09 10.53
C GLY A 56 6.18 17.40 11.88
N THR A 57 4.99 17.43 12.47
CA THR A 57 4.69 16.77 13.75
C THR A 57 3.73 15.60 13.54
N ILE A 58 3.88 14.56 14.37
CA ILE A 58 2.95 13.42 14.39
C ILE A 58 2.11 13.51 15.65
N GLU A 59 0.80 13.47 15.47
CA GLU A 59 -0.17 13.41 16.54
C GLU A 59 -0.97 12.11 16.44
N ILE A 60 -1.46 11.63 17.57
CA ILE A 60 -2.48 10.60 17.58
C ILE A 60 -3.80 11.34 17.51
N LEU A 61 -4.62 11.07 16.48
CA LEU A 61 -5.97 11.65 16.45
C LEU A 61 -6.66 11.22 17.75
N ALA A 62 -7.13 12.19 18.53
CA ALA A 62 -7.80 11.89 19.78
C ALA A 62 -9.20 11.37 19.46
N GLY A 63 -9.62 10.30 20.13
CA GLY A 63 -11.03 9.98 20.22
C GLY A 63 -11.68 11.02 21.12
N HIS A 64 -12.08 12.18 20.59
CA HIS A 64 -12.75 13.19 21.38
C HIS A 64 -13.95 12.60 22.16
N ASP A 65 -14.09 13.08 23.39
CA ASP A 65 -15.04 12.69 24.44
C ASP A 65 -16.46 12.37 23.94
N LEU A 66 -16.82 11.08 24.00
CA LEU A 66 -18.20 10.61 24.19
C LEU A 66 -18.38 9.97 25.58
N MET A 67 -17.46 10.23 26.50
CA MET A 67 -17.60 9.86 27.92
C MET A 67 -18.80 10.58 28.57
N GLU A 68 -19.23 11.74 28.06
CA GLU A 68 -20.37 12.48 28.63
C GLU A 68 -21.77 11.94 28.25
N GLN A 69 -21.90 11.04 27.27
CA GLN A 69 -23.21 10.46 26.89
C GLN A 69 -23.37 8.97 27.22
N THR A 70 -22.30 8.27 27.62
CA THR A 70 -22.35 6.81 27.87
C THR A 70 -22.15 6.42 29.34
N ALA A 71 -21.90 7.39 30.23
CA ALA A 71 -21.63 7.18 31.66
C ALA A 71 -22.75 6.48 32.47
N ASN A 72 -23.92 6.23 31.88
CA ASN A 72 -25.05 5.58 32.57
C ASN A 72 -25.30 4.11 32.18
N VAL A 73 -24.45 3.46 31.38
CA VAL A 73 -24.75 2.10 30.89
C VAL A 73 -23.79 1.01 31.37
N PHE A 74 -22.55 1.30 31.77
CA PHE A 74 -21.64 0.28 32.30
C PHE A 74 -20.72 0.80 33.42
N PRO A 75 -20.47 0.01 34.50
CA PRO A 75 -19.58 0.44 35.57
C PRO A 75 -18.12 0.40 35.09
N ALA A 76 -17.42 1.48 35.43
CA ALA A 76 -16.01 1.70 35.15
C ALA A 76 -15.13 0.58 35.74
N THR A 77 -14.33 -0.04 34.87
CA THR A 77 -13.04 -0.60 35.25
C THR A 77 -11.97 0.11 34.43
N SER A 78 -10.98 0.61 35.15
CA SER A 78 -9.95 1.55 34.74
C SER A 78 -8.88 0.92 33.84
N THR A 79 -8.56 1.56 32.72
CA THR A 79 -7.22 2.08 32.34
C THR A 79 -7.27 2.55 30.88
N THR A 80 -7.13 3.86 30.65
CA THR A 80 -6.57 4.51 29.42
C THR A 80 -6.77 3.81 28.06
N GLU A 81 -7.97 3.33 27.73
CA GLU A 81 -8.27 2.84 26.39
C GLU A 81 -8.69 4.03 25.51
N ASN A 82 -7.74 4.52 24.70
CA ASN A 82 -7.99 5.49 23.63
C ASN A 82 -8.99 4.89 22.62
N ILE A 83 -10.24 5.31 22.70
CA ILE A 83 -11.40 4.74 22.00
C ILE A 83 -11.33 4.95 20.46
N ASN A 84 -11.52 3.84 19.74
CA ASN A 84 -11.70 3.56 18.31
C ASN A 84 -11.91 4.75 17.34
N MET A 85 -11.19 4.81 16.21
CA MET A 85 -11.33 5.96 15.28
C MET A 85 -11.70 5.66 13.83
N LEU A 86 -11.53 4.42 13.35
CA LEU A 86 -12.14 4.03 12.06
C LEU A 86 -13.65 3.76 12.23
N LEU A 87 -14.11 3.43 13.45
CA LEU A 87 -15.47 2.93 13.70
C LEU A 87 -16.12 3.31 15.06
N ALA A 88 -15.53 4.11 15.97
CA ALA A 88 -16.31 4.45 17.17
C ALA A 88 -17.53 5.30 16.81
N ALA A 89 -18.66 4.89 17.36
CA ALA A 89 -19.83 5.71 17.65
C ALA A 89 -20.51 6.43 16.47
N THR A 90 -21.18 5.64 15.63
CA THR A 90 -22.54 6.00 15.21
C THR A 90 -23.50 4.88 15.64
N SER A 91 -24.68 5.25 16.12
CA SER A 91 -25.61 4.43 16.93
C SER A 91 -26.36 3.32 16.18
N LYS A 92 -25.79 2.79 15.10
CA LYS A 92 -26.27 1.60 14.38
C LYS A 92 -25.07 0.72 14.04
N ILE A 93 -24.55 0.04 15.06
CA ILE A 93 -23.44 -0.90 14.88
C ILE A 93 -23.94 -2.12 14.12
N ASP A 94 -23.42 -2.32 12.91
CA ASP A 94 -23.47 -3.60 12.21
C ASP A 94 -22.37 -4.51 12.80
N PRO A 95 -22.73 -5.57 13.55
CA PRO A 95 -21.74 -6.47 14.17
C PRO A 95 -20.78 -7.09 13.14
N PHE A 96 -21.25 -7.25 11.89
CA PHE A 96 -20.47 -7.80 10.79
C PHE A 96 -19.36 -6.84 10.34
N ARG A 97 -19.66 -5.53 10.28
CA ARG A 97 -18.66 -4.50 9.95
C ARG A 97 -17.58 -4.39 11.02
N ASN A 98 -17.94 -4.42 12.30
CA ASN A 98 -16.96 -4.39 13.38
C ASN A 98 -16.08 -5.65 13.44
N PHE A 99 -16.64 -6.81 13.09
CA PHE A 99 -15.85 -8.05 13.04
C PHE A 99 -14.75 -7.98 11.98
N VAL A 100 -15.01 -7.39 10.81
CA VAL A 100 -14.03 -7.32 9.73
C VAL A 100 -13.14 -6.08 9.79
N LEU A 101 -13.65 -4.97 10.30
CA LEU A 101 -12.94 -3.71 10.43
C LEU A 101 -12.74 -3.39 11.93
N PRO A 102 -11.72 -3.95 12.57
CA PRO A 102 -11.46 -3.65 13.97
C PRO A 102 -10.97 -2.21 14.13
N ALA A 103 -11.13 -1.72 15.35
CA ALA A 103 -10.59 -0.44 15.77
C ALA A 103 -9.07 -0.41 15.61
N ARG A 104 -8.57 0.74 15.14
CA ARG A 104 -7.13 1.02 15.06
C ARG A 104 -6.85 2.46 15.42
N GLN A 105 -5.69 2.69 16.03
CA GLN A 105 -5.19 4.02 16.33
C GLN A 105 -4.77 4.69 15.02
N ILE A 106 -5.26 5.91 14.77
CA ILE A 106 -4.89 6.70 13.60
C ILE A 106 -3.89 7.76 14.04
N LYS A 107 -2.74 7.79 13.37
CA LYS A 107 -1.76 8.87 13.50
C LYS A 107 -2.03 9.90 12.41
N VAL A 108 -1.74 11.16 12.68
CA VAL A 108 -1.88 12.26 11.73
C VAL A 108 -0.57 13.03 11.71
N TRP A 109 -0.03 13.23 10.51
CA TRP A 109 1.11 14.12 10.29
C TRP A 109 0.60 15.51 9.95
N LEU A 110 1.06 16.50 10.70
CA LEU A 110 0.77 17.90 10.49
C LEU A 110 1.98 18.58 9.86
N PRO A 111 1.75 19.44 8.85
CA PRO A 111 2.84 20.10 8.16
C PRO A 111 3.60 21.08 9.07
N PRO A 112 4.87 21.38 8.75
CA PRO A 112 5.64 22.37 9.49
C PRO A 112 4.90 23.71 9.57
N GLY A 113 4.91 24.31 10.76
CA GLY A 113 4.23 25.58 11.04
C GLY A 113 2.71 25.48 11.17
N TYR A 114 2.11 24.28 11.16
CA TYR A 114 0.67 24.10 11.34
C TYR A 114 0.16 24.77 12.62
N ASN A 115 0.90 24.67 13.73
CA ASN A 115 0.56 25.22 15.04
C ASN A 115 1.05 26.66 15.27
N ASP A 116 1.65 27.30 14.28
CA ASP A 116 2.09 28.70 14.42
C ASP A 116 0.88 29.63 14.39
N ASP A 117 0.87 30.65 15.26
CA ASP A 117 -0.23 31.63 15.35
C ASP A 117 -0.50 32.33 14.01
N SER A 118 0.53 32.56 13.20
CA SER A 118 0.40 33.15 11.87
C SER A 118 -0.36 32.28 10.86
N ASN A 119 -0.54 30.99 11.15
CA ASN A 119 -1.25 30.02 10.32
C ASN A 119 -2.58 29.57 10.93
N SER A 120 -3.09 30.27 11.96
CA SER A 120 -4.31 29.90 12.69
C SER A 120 -5.56 29.76 11.82
N GLU A 121 -5.67 30.56 10.75
CA GLU A 121 -6.77 30.51 9.78
C GLU A 121 -6.48 29.64 8.55
N ARG A 122 -5.24 29.14 8.42
CA ARG A 122 -4.84 28.35 7.25
C ARG A 122 -5.46 26.95 7.30
N ARG A 123 -6.04 26.54 6.19
CA ARG A 123 -6.58 25.19 5.97
C ARG A 123 -5.75 24.42 4.97
N TYR A 124 -5.68 23.11 5.15
CA TYR A 124 -4.75 22.22 4.44
C TYR A 124 -5.51 21.12 3.68
N PRO A 125 -5.06 20.73 2.49
CA PRO A 125 -5.55 19.51 1.85
C PRO A 125 -5.18 18.28 2.69
N VAL A 126 -5.85 17.15 2.46
CA VAL A 126 -5.71 15.93 3.25
C VAL A 126 -5.31 14.75 2.36
N LEU A 127 -4.30 14.01 2.78
CA LEU A 127 -3.84 12.77 2.16
C LEU A 127 -4.14 11.58 3.09
N TYR A 128 -5.01 10.68 2.67
CA TYR A 128 -5.28 9.43 3.37
C TYR A 128 -4.28 8.36 2.91
N CYS A 129 -3.40 7.96 3.82
CA CYS A 129 -2.34 7.00 3.57
C CYS A 129 -2.73 5.62 4.09
N HIS A 130 -3.01 4.70 3.16
CA HIS A 130 -3.12 3.27 3.43
C HIS A 130 -1.74 2.70 3.80
N ASP A 131 -1.69 1.66 4.64
CA ASP A 131 -0.45 1.17 5.24
C ASP A 131 0.37 2.26 5.96
N GLY A 132 -0.32 3.18 6.64
CA GLY A 132 0.28 4.39 7.22
C GLY A 132 1.42 4.15 8.21
N GLN A 133 1.52 2.95 8.80
CA GLN A 133 2.65 2.57 9.64
C GLN A 133 3.99 2.55 8.87
N ASN A 134 3.94 2.35 7.55
CA ASN A 134 5.12 2.31 6.69
C ASN A 134 5.53 3.68 6.16
N ALA A 135 4.75 4.75 6.40
CA ALA A 135 4.95 5.99 5.66
C ALA A 135 6.09 6.86 6.22
N MET A 136 6.26 6.91 7.55
CA MET A 136 7.07 7.93 8.23
C MET A 136 8.37 7.36 8.83
N TYR A 137 8.24 6.48 9.82
CA TYR A 137 9.37 5.96 10.61
C TYR A 137 9.73 4.53 10.24
N ASP A 138 11.02 4.26 10.03
CA ASP A 138 11.57 2.91 9.84
C ASP A 138 11.15 1.97 10.99
N SER A 139 11.07 2.47 12.23
CA SER A 139 10.68 1.70 13.42
C SER A 139 9.21 1.29 13.47
N ASP A 140 8.34 2.03 12.77
CA ASP A 140 6.91 1.74 12.71
C ASP A 140 6.58 0.78 11.54
N SER A 141 7.50 0.65 10.58
CA SER A 141 7.34 -0.22 9.43
C SER A 141 7.51 -1.68 9.79
N TRP A 142 6.68 -2.53 9.18
CA TRP A 142 6.77 -3.99 9.35
C TRP A 142 8.05 -4.59 8.76
N THR A 143 8.74 -3.87 7.85
CA THR A 143 10.00 -4.32 7.23
C THR A 143 11.24 -3.70 7.87
N GLY A 144 11.08 -2.73 8.78
CA GLY A 144 12.19 -1.92 9.28
C GLY A 144 12.63 -0.80 8.33
N HIS A 145 11.91 -0.58 7.23
CA HIS A 145 12.12 0.55 6.31
C HIS A 145 10.80 1.25 6.00
N SER A 146 10.77 2.58 6.07
CA SER A 146 9.61 3.38 5.71
C SER A 146 9.71 3.94 4.30
N TRP A 147 8.61 4.54 3.81
CA TRP A 147 8.56 5.31 2.57
C TRP A 147 9.24 6.68 2.72
N ARG A 148 9.71 7.02 3.93
CA ARG A 148 10.34 8.30 4.25
C ARG A 148 9.54 9.51 3.77
N MET A 149 8.21 9.41 3.86
CA MET A 149 7.25 10.38 3.34
C MET A 149 7.39 11.74 4.03
N GLY A 150 7.61 11.77 5.35
CA GLY A 150 7.80 13.02 6.09
C GLY A 150 9.03 13.79 5.61
N GLY A 151 10.14 13.07 5.36
CA GLY A 151 11.34 13.63 4.74
C GLY A 151 11.10 14.14 3.32
N ALA A 152 10.36 13.39 2.50
CA ALA A 152 10.00 13.80 1.13
C ALA A 152 9.13 15.06 1.11
N LEU A 153 8.05 15.10 1.91
CA LEU A 153 7.17 16.26 2.04
C LEU A 153 7.95 17.51 2.47
N THR A 154 8.80 17.36 3.50
CA THR A 154 9.67 18.45 3.98
C THR A 154 10.60 18.95 2.88
N HIS A 155 11.23 18.04 2.14
CA HIS A 155 12.11 18.40 1.03
C HIS A 155 11.35 19.20 -0.04
N LEU A 156 10.20 18.70 -0.50
CA LEU A 156 9.42 19.34 -1.55
C LEU A 156 8.86 20.72 -1.12
N LEU A 157 8.48 20.87 0.15
CA LEU A 157 8.05 22.14 0.72
C LEU A 157 9.18 23.18 0.77
N ARG A 158 10.38 22.78 1.22
CA ARG A 158 11.56 23.66 1.24
C ARG A 158 11.96 24.11 -0.16
N GLN A 159 11.77 23.25 -1.16
CA GLN A 159 12.02 23.57 -2.57
C GLN A 159 10.87 24.36 -3.24
N GLN A 160 9.79 24.67 -2.51
CA GLN A 160 8.61 25.37 -3.03
C GLN A 160 7.96 24.65 -4.22
N LEU A 161 8.08 23.32 -4.28
CA LEU A 161 7.46 22.51 -5.33
C LEU A 161 6.03 22.10 -4.99
N LEU A 162 5.67 22.15 -3.71
CA LEU A 162 4.29 22.02 -3.25
C LEU A 162 3.76 23.42 -2.90
N PRO A 163 2.75 23.96 -3.61
CA PRO A 163 2.09 25.22 -3.24
C PRO A 163 1.57 25.21 -1.80
N GLU A 164 1.10 24.05 -1.35
CA GLU A 164 0.56 23.87 -0.01
C GLU A 164 0.93 22.49 0.55
N ALA A 165 1.20 22.44 1.85
CA ALA A 165 1.49 21.20 2.54
C ALA A 165 0.19 20.45 2.87
N PRO A 166 0.10 19.12 2.64
CA PRO A 166 -1.05 18.35 3.08
C PRO A 166 -0.95 17.98 4.57
N ILE A 167 -2.10 17.78 5.21
CA ILE A 167 -2.20 16.91 6.39
C ILE A 167 -2.18 15.46 5.90
N VAL A 168 -1.45 14.56 6.55
CA VAL A 168 -1.44 13.14 6.19
C VAL A 168 -2.09 12.30 7.28
N VAL A 169 -3.18 11.63 6.94
CA VAL A 169 -3.88 10.67 7.82
C VAL A 169 -3.27 9.29 7.62
N LEU A 170 -2.60 8.75 8.63
CA LEU A 170 -1.88 7.49 8.58
C LEU A 170 -2.76 6.36 9.09
N ILE A 171 -3.35 5.58 8.18
CA ILE A 171 -4.24 4.48 8.50
C ILE A 171 -3.41 3.18 8.54
N PRO A 172 -3.14 2.60 9.72
CA PRO A 172 -2.38 1.37 9.76
C PRO A 172 -3.18 0.20 9.18
N SER A 173 -2.49 -0.71 8.50
CA SER A 173 -3.09 -1.99 8.12
C SER A 173 -3.15 -2.95 9.30
N MET A 174 -4.10 -3.87 9.27
CA MET A 174 -4.21 -4.91 10.29
C MET A 174 -3.26 -6.08 9.99
N SER A 175 -2.49 -6.51 11.00
CA SER A 175 -1.53 -7.62 10.89
C SER A 175 -2.13 -8.99 11.23
N ASP A 176 -3.29 -9.02 11.86
CA ASP A 176 -3.97 -10.23 12.30
C ASP A 176 -4.67 -10.98 11.15
N ASP A 177 -4.98 -12.24 11.44
CA ASP A 177 -5.73 -13.14 10.58
C ASP A 177 -7.20 -13.12 11.02
N VAL A 178 -8.14 -13.03 10.07
CA VAL A 178 -9.58 -13.21 10.37
C VAL A 178 -9.88 -14.69 10.61
N LEU A 179 -9.24 -15.53 9.79
CA LEU A 179 -9.19 -16.98 9.89
C LEU A 179 -7.75 -17.41 9.61
N PRO A 180 -7.26 -18.54 10.14
CA PRO A 180 -5.89 -19.00 9.90
C PRO A 180 -5.53 -18.99 8.39
N GLY A 181 -4.52 -18.20 8.02
CA GLY A 181 -4.06 -18.05 6.64
C GLY A 181 -4.82 -17.00 5.81
N VAL A 182 -5.88 -16.40 6.36
CA VAL A 182 -6.66 -15.32 5.73
C VAL A 182 -6.33 -14.01 6.43
N ARG A 183 -5.30 -13.33 5.90
CA ARG A 183 -4.84 -12.03 6.38
C ARG A 183 -5.95 -10.99 6.28
N ARG A 184 -6.29 -10.33 7.39
CA ARG A 184 -7.34 -9.31 7.41
C ARG A 184 -7.10 -8.19 6.40
N ARG A 185 -5.86 -7.68 6.32
CA ARG A 185 -5.45 -6.68 5.32
C ARG A 185 -5.85 -7.05 3.89
N HIS A 186 -5.79 -8.33 3.51
CA HIS A 186 -6.12 -8.76 2.15
C HIS A 186 -7.63 -8.67 1.88
N LEU A 187 -8.47 -8.85 2.90
CA LEU A 187 -9.91 -8.64 2.80
C LEU A 187 -10.23 -7.13 2.79
N GLU A 188 -9.65 -6.36 3.71
CA GLU A 188 -9.87 -4.91 3.81
C GLU A 188 -9.45 -4.15 2.56
N TYR A 189 -8.41 -4.61 1.86
CA TYR A 189 -7.91 -3.95 0.65
C TYR A 189 -8.34 -4.67 -0.64
N SER A 190 -9.25 -5.65 -0.53
CA SER A 190 -9.84 -6.33 -1.68
C SER A 190 -10.76 -5.41 -2.49
N ASP A 191 -11.14 -5.81 -3.69
CA ASP A 191 -12.16 -5.15 -4.51
C ASP A 191 -13.61 -5.57 -4.20
N GLY A 192 -13.79 -6.44 -3.20
CA GLY A 192 -15.09 -6.98 -2.78
C GLY A 192 -15.80 -6.16 -1.69
N ILE A 193 -16.83 -6.76 -1.09
CA ILE A 193 -17.66 -6.13 -0.05
C ILE A 193 -16.87 -5.61 1.15
N TRP A 194 -15.74 -6.24 1.47
CA TRP A 194 -14.90 -5.89 2.60
C TRP A 194 -14.07 -4.64 2.33
N GLY A 195 -13.49 -4.51 1.13
CA GLY A 195 -12.81 -3.28 0.74
C GLY A 195 -13.76 -2.12 0.55
N GLN A 196 -14.96 -2.39 0.03
CA GLN A 196 -16.05 -1.41 -0.01
C GLN A 196 -16.41 -0.91 1.40
N ALA A 197 -16.59 -1.82 2.37
CA ALA A 197 -16.87 -1.45 3.75
C ALA A 197 -15.71 -0.69 4.41
N TYR A 198 -14.46 -1.06 4.11
CA TYR A 198 -13.27 -0.37 4.60
C TYR A 198 -13.24 1.09 4.13
N VAL A 199 -13.45 1.32 2.84
CA VAL A 199 -13.50 2.68 2.27
C VAL A 199 -14.71 3.46 2.81
N ASP A 200 -15.89 2.83 2.93
CA ASP A 200 -17.07 3.46 3.52
C ASP A 200 -16.79 3.90 4.96
N ALA A 201 -16.08 3.10 5.76
CA ALA A 201 -15.71 3.48 7.11
C ALA A 201 -14.74 4.68 7.16
N ILE A 202 -13.85 4.82 6.16
CA ILE A 202 -13.00 6.01 6.05
C ILE A 202 -13.88 7.25 5.80
N VAL A 203 -14.82 7.16 4.85
CA VAL A 203 -15.66 8.28 4.43
C VAL A 203 -16.67 8.66 5.51
N ASP A 204 -17.38 7.68 6.07
CA ASP A 204 -18.52 7.90 6.95
C ASP A 204 -18.08 8.20 8.39
N ASN A 205 -16.92 7.70 8.82
CA ASN A 205 -16.48 7.81 10.21
C ASN A 205 -15.16 8.56 10.38
N LEU A 206 -14.10 8.15 9.67
CA LEU A 206 -12.77 8.71 9.91
C LEU A 206 -12.66 10.15 9.40
N LYS A 207 -13.11 10.42 8.18
CA LYS A 207 -12.99 11.73 7.56
C LYS A 207 -13.72 12.82 8.35
N PRO A 208 -14.97 12.65 8.80
CA PRO A 208 -15.64 13.62 9.66
C PRO A 208 -14.87 13.93 10.96
N ARG A 209 -14.23 12.92 11.56
CA ARG A 209 -13.40 13.09 12.77
C ARG A 209 -12.14 13.90 12.48
N VAL A 210 -11.49 13.63 11.35
CA VAL A 210 -10.31 14.40 10.91
C VAL A 210 -10.70 15.84 10.60
N ASP A 211 -11.79 16.07 9.88
CA ASP A 211 -12.28 17.41 9.53
C ASP A 211 -12.73 18.22 10.76
N ALA A 212 -13.20 17.55 11.82
CA ALA A 212 -13.56 18.19 13.08
C ALA A 212 -12.32 18.52 13.95
N ALA A 213 -11.32 17.66 13.94
CA ALA A 213 -10.12 17.80 14.79
C ALA A 213 -9.06 18.75 14.18
N TYR A 214 -9.00 18.87 12.85
CA TYR A 214 -7.95 19.60 12.15
C TYR A 214 -8.48 20.63 11.15
N ARG A 215 -7.66 21.62 10.81
CA ARG A 215 -7.97 22.67 9.83
C ARG A 215 -7.87 22.13 8.41
N THR A 216 -8.82 21.30 8.00
CA THR A 216 -8.84 20.71 6.66
C THR A 216 -9.54 21.62 5.64
N LYS A 217 -9.14 21.50 4.37
CA LYS A 217 -9.89 21.99 3.21
C LYS A 217 -10.89 20.92 2.80
N LEU A 218 -12.15 21.32 2.62
CA LEU A 218 -13.23 20.41 2.26
C LEU A 218 -13.30 20.16 0.75
N GLY A 219 -14.02 19.11 0.36
CA GLY A 219 -14.31 18.75 -1.02
C GLY A 219 -13.27 17.82 -1.67
N ALA A 220 -13.70 17.13 -2.74
CA ALA A 220 -12.90 16.12 -3.44
C ALA A 220 -11.52 16.61 -3.85
N ASN A 221 -11.44 17.79 -4.46
CA ASN A 221 -10.17 18.31 -5.00
C ASN A 221 -9.08 18.57 -3.93
N ASN A 222 -9.45 18.56 -2.64
CA ASN A 222 -8.52 18.73 -1.53
C ASN A 222 -8.28 17.43 -0.75
N THR A 223 -8.87 16.31 -1.17
CA THR A 223 -8.78 15.03 -0.46
C THR A 223 -8.25 13.96 -1.40
N MET A 224 -7.07 13.43 -1.08
CA MET A 224 -6.37 12.43 -1.89
C MET A 224 -6.16 11.14 -1.10
N ALA A 225 -5.92 10.03 -1.80
CA ALA A 225 -5.53 8.75 -1.20
C ALA A 225 -4.17 8.27 -1.74
N ILE A 226 -3.39 7.55 -0.92
CA ILE A 226 -2.14 6.94 -1.36
C ILE A 226 -1.92 5.59 -0.68
N GLY A 227 -1.25 4.67 -1.36
CA GLY A 227 -0.71 3.47 -0.75
C GLY A 227 0.22 2.70 -1.69
N SER A 228 0.81 1.62 -1.19
CA SER A 228 1.64 0.71 -2.00
C SER A 228 1.01 -0.67 -2.13
N SER A 229 1.29 -1.40 -3.20
CA SER A 229 0.78 -2.77 -3.37
C SER A 229 -0.76 -2.83 -3.23
N LEU A 230 -1.30 -3.68 -2.35
CA LEU A 230 -2.74 -3.69 -2.02
C LEU A 230 -3.24 -2.35 -1.45
N GLY A 231 -2.42 -1.58 -0.73
CA GLY A 231 -2.77 -0.23 -0.28
C GLY A 231 -2.92 0.75 -1.45
N GLY A 232 -2.15 0.56 -2.53
CA GLY A 232 -2.32 1.31 -3.77
C GLY A 232 -3.64 0.96 -4.46
N GLN A 233 -4.04 -0.30 -4.44
CA GLN A 233 -5.40 -0.69 -4.85
C GLN A 233 -6.47 -0.03 -3.96
N ALA A 234 -6.32 -0.03 -2.64
CA ALA A 234 -7.28 0.60 -1.72
C ALA A 234 -7.41 2.12 -1.97
N ALA A 235 -6.32 2.80 -2.33
CA ALA A 235 -6.36 4.20 -2.74
C ALA A 235 -7.22 4.42 -4.00
N PHE A 236 -7.05 3.58 -5.03
CA PHE A 236 -7.86 3.67 -6.25
C PHE A 236 -9.31 3.27 -6.02
N LEU A 237 -9.56 2.27 -5.18
CA LEU A 237 -10.91 1.89 -4.76
C LEU A 237 -11.62 3.07 -4.06
N SER A 238 -10.89 3.87 -3.28
CA SER A 238 -11.43 5.04 -2.59
C SER A 238 -11.98 6.09 -3.56
N VAL A 239 -11.22 6.42 -4.61
CA VAL A 239 -11.65 7.38 -5.65
C VAL A 239 -12.78 6.82 -6.52
N LEU A 240 -12.72 5.55 -6.89
CA LEU A 240 -13.76 4.93 -7.73
C LEU A 240 -15.10 4.86 -7.00
N ARG A 241 -15.08 4.59 -5.69
CA ARG A 241 -16.27 4.40 -4.88
C ARG A 241 -16.87 5.71 -4.39
N HIS A 242 -16.02 6.66 -3.99
CA HIS A 242 -16.43 7.96 -3.46
C HIS A 242 -15.74 9.10 -4.21
N PRO A 243 -16.02 9.27 -5.52
CA PRO A 243 -15.41 10.32 -6.34
C PRO A 243 -15.84 11.74 -5.90
N ASP A 244 -16.94 11.87 -5.17
CA ASP A 244 -17.40 13.12 -4.54
C ASP A 244 -16.59 13.49 -3.29
N VAL A 245 -15.90 12.51 -2.69
CA VAL A 245 -15.06 12.70 -1.50
C VAL A 245 -13.58 12.74 -1.84
N PHE A 246 -13.10 11.90 -2.77
CA PHE A 246 -11.70 11.84 -3.16
C PHE A 246 -11.48 12.42 -4.57
N GLY A 247 -10.57 13.38 -4.67
CA GLY A 247 -10.18 14.04 -5.92
C GLY A 247 -9.05 13.34 -6.67
N GLY A 248 -8.40 12.37 -6.04
CA GLY A 248 -7.26 11.69 -6.64
C GLY A 248 -6.68 10.57 -5.79
N ALA A 249 -5.88 9.73 -6.43
CA ALA A 249 -5.17 8.62 -5.81
C ALA A 249 -3.76 8.46 -6.37
N ALA A 250 -2.84 8.01 -5.52
CA ALA A 250 -1.52 7.55 -5.90
C ALA A 250 -1.28 6.10 -5.49
N GLY A 251 -0.74 5.29 -6.41
CA GLY A 251 -0.37 3.90 -6.15
C GLY A 251 1.11 3.63 -6.38
N LEU A 252 1.82 3.13 -5.36
CA LEU A 252 3.21 2.71 -5.48
C LEU A 252 3.28 1.21 -5.74
N SER A 253 3.63 0.79 -6.96
CA SER A 253 3.52 -0.61 -7.42
C SER A 253 2.18 -1.26 -7.03
N PRO A 254 1.01 -0.71 -7.42
CA PRO A 254 -0.28 -1.18 -6.93
C PRO A 254 -0.60 -2.59 -7.45
N CYS A 255 -1.19 -3.41 -6.58
CA CYS A 255 -1.67 -4.75 -6.94
C CYS A 255 -3.14 -4.66 -7.38
N PHE A 256 -3.38 -4.24 -8.63
CA PHE A 256 -4.74 -4.11 -9.17
C PHE A 256 -5.39 -5.48 -9.44
N GLN A 257 -6.43 -5.78 -8.67
CA GLN A 257 -7.25 -6.97 -8.76
C GLN A 257 -8.31 -6.83 -9.84
N ALA A 258 -8.77 -7.98 -10.34
CA ALA A 258 -9.63 -8.07 -11.50
C ALA A 258 -11.00 -7.38 -11.32
N GLY A 259 -11.57 -7.39 -10.12
CA GLY A 259 -12.84 -6.73 -9.81
C GLY A 259 -12.71 -5.21 -9.83
N LEU A 260 -11.63 -4.64 -9.27
CA LEU A 260 -11.36 -3.20 -9.39
C LEU A 260 -11.20 -2.80 -10.86
N LEU A 261 -10.40 -3.56 -11.63
CA LEU A 261 -10.21 -3.32 -13.07
C LEU A 261 -11.54 -3.37 -13.83
N SER A 262 -12.37 -4.38 -13.54
CA SER A 262 -13.70 -4.52 -14.14
C SER A 262 -14.61 -3.33 -13.81
N ASN A 263 -14.58 -2.86 -12.56
CA ASN A 263 -15.33 -1.68 -12.16
C ASN A 263 -14.84 -0.43 -12.89
N VAL A 264 -13.53 -0.22 -13.06
CA VAL A 264 -13.01 0.92 -13.86
C VAL A 264 -13.45 0.80 -15.32
N VAL A 265 -13.48 -0.40 -15.90
CA VAL A 265 -14.02 -0.59 -17.26
C VAL A 265 -15.51 -0.22 -17.32
N MET A 266 -16.30 -0.56 -16.30
CA MET A 266 -17.75 -0.31 -16.28
C MET A 266 -18.13 1.13 -15.92
N SER A 267 -17.42 1.77 -15.00
CA SER A 267 -17.79 3.07 -14.40
C SER A 267 -16.68 4.12 -14.40
N GLY A 268 -15.57 3.90 -15.11
CA GLY A 268 -14.40 4.78 -15.12
C GLY A 268 -14.67 6.22 -15.58
N ALA A 269 -15.81 6.51 -16.20
CA ALA A 269 -16.25 7.87 -16.49
C ALA A 269 -16.37 8.75 -15.22
N THR A 270 -16.59 8.17 -14.03
CA THR A 270 -16.61 8.90 -12.75
C THR A 270 -15.22 9.37 -12.31
N LEU A 271 -14.16 8.81 -12.90
CA LEU A 271 -12.77 9.17 -12.64
C LEU A 271 -12.28 10.32 -13.52
N LYS A 272 -13.13 10.87 -14.40
CA LYS A 272 -12.78 12.07 -15.17
C LYS A 272 -12.42 13.20 -14.22
N GLU A 273 -11.39 13.96 -14.58
CA GLU A 273 -10.86 15.09 -13.82
C GLU A 273 -10.19 14.72 -12.48
N LYS A 274 -10.11 13.43 -12.12
CA LYS A 274 -9.37 12.98 -10.94
C LYS A 274 -7.86 12.99 -11.18
N SER A 275 -7.10 13.31 -10.13
CA SER A 275 -5.63 13.22 -10.14
C SER A 275 -5.20 11.79 -9.89
N LEU A 276 -4.79 11.06 -10.93
CA LEU A 276 -4.41 9.65 -10.81
C LEU A 276 -2.94 9.48 -11.12
N TYR A 277 -2.18 9.03 -10.13
CA TYR A 277 -0.80 8.61 -10.27
C TYR A 277 -0.67 7.13 -9.95
N PHE A 278 0.11 6.41 -10.73
CA PHE A 278 0.62 5.13 -10.27
C PHE A 278 1.93 4.82 -10.94
N ASP A 279 2.74 4.03 -10.27
CA ASP A 279 4.01 3.59 -10.81
C ASP A 279 4.17 2.10 -10.67
N ASN A 280 5.19 1.55 -11.32
CA ASN A 280 5.59 0.18 -11.12
C ASN A 280 7.10 0.07 -11.20
N GLY A 281 7.68 -0.68 -10.28
CA GLY A 281 9.07 -1.14 -10.41
C GLY A 281 9.15 -2.35 -11.33
N GLY A 282 10.05 -3.28 -10.98
CA GLY A 282 10.21 -4.55 -11.67
C GLY A 282 11.00 -4.40 -12.94
N ASP A 283 10.61 -5.15 -13.97
CA ASP A 283 11.24 -5.09 -15.29
C ASP A 283 12.71 -5.56 -15.28
N VAL A 284 12.86 -6.75 -14.70
CA VAL A 284 14.14 -7.48 -14.62
C VAL A 284 14.69 -7.89 -15.99
N ASP A 285 13.83 -7.87 -17.02
CA ASP A 285 14.20 -8.12 -18.41
C ASP A 285 15.02 -6.95 -18.98
N ASP A 286 14.73 -5.70 -18.56
CA ASP A 286 15.45 -4.50 -18.98
C ASP A 286 16.67 -4.21 -18.08
N ILE A 287 16.53 -4.31 -16.75
CA ILE A 287 17.62 -4.08 -15.78
C ILE A 287 17.82 -5.27 -14.87
N ARG A 288 19.03 -5.83 -14.90
CA ARG A 288 19.43 -6.92 -13.99
C ARG A 288 19.62 -6.41 -12.56
N VAL A 289 18.86 -6.98 -11.64
CA VAL A 289 18.93 -6.74 -10.19
C VAL A 289 19.50 -7.96 -9.50
N PRO A 290 20.21 -7.80 -8.36
CA PRO A 290 20.69 -8.94 -7.61
C PRO A 290 19.50 -9.72 -7.02
N LEU A 291 19.69 -11.03 -6.82
CA LEU A 291 18.68 -11.89 -6.18
C LEU A 291 18.41 -11.43 -4.74
N LEU A 292 19.46 -11.04 -4.03
CA LEU A 292 19.43 -10.54 -2.66
C LEU A 292 20.06 -9.16 -2.59
N ASP A 293 19.48 -8.29 -1.77
CA ASP A 293 20.01 -6.97 -1.47
C ASP A 293 20.17 -6.87 0.05
N PRO A 294 21.39 -6.84 0.59
CA PRO A 294 21.62 -6.93 2.03
C PRO A 294 20.96 -5.80 2.83
N PHE A 295 20.62 -4.68 2.19
CA PHE A 295 19.94 -3.56 2.82
C PHE A 295 18.41 -3.64 2.73
N ASP A 296 17.83 -4.66 2.11
CA ASP A 296 16.38 -4.93 2.17
C ASP A 296 16.00 -5.86 3.33
N HIS A 297 17.00 -6.50 3.96
CA HIS A 297 16.84 -7.78 4.65
C HIS A 297 17.09 -7.74 6.16
N LEU A 298 17.38 -6.58 6.76
CA LEU A 298 17.75 -6.47 8.17
C LEU A 298 17.00 -5.34 8.87
N PRO A 299 16.39 -5.60 10.06
CA PRO A 299 16.46 -6.83 10.86
C PRO A 299 15.32 -7.85 10.63
N HIS A 300 14.29 -7.54 9.84
CA HIS A 300 13.15 -8.43 9.61
C HIS A 300 13.24 -9.06 8.22
N TRP A 301 13.15 -10.39 8.14
CA TRP A 301 13.24 -11.12 6.87
C TRP A 301 12.01 -10.86 5.99
N ASN A 302 12.12 -9.87 5.10
CA ASN A 302 11.24 -9.70 3.95
C ASN A 302 12.11 -9.75 2.69
N PRO A 303 12.04 -10.82 1.87
CA PRO A 303 12.99 -11.02 0.77
C PRO A 303 12.90 -9.96 -0.34
N GLY A 304 12.03 -8.94 -0.22
CA GLY A 304 11.93 -7.82 -1.15
C GLY A 304 11.74 -8.34 -2.55
N TYR A 305 10.51 -8.67 -2.93
CA TYR A 305 10.24 -9.47 -4.12
C TYR A 305 10.74 -8.77 -5.40
N PHE A 306 11.97 -9.09 -5.81
CA PHE A 306 12.64 -8.43 -6.93
C PHE A 306 11.92 -8.64 -8.26
N TRP A 307 11.04 -9.64 -8.35
CA TRP A 307 10.26 -10.00 -9.53
C TRP A 307 8.77 -9.66 -9.41
N LEU A 308 8.27 -9.32 -8.22
CA LEU A 308 6.82 -9.18 -8.02
C LEU A 308 6.24 -8.03 -8.84
N ASP A 309 6.93 -6.88 -8.89
CA ASP A 309 6.49 -5.76 -9.74
C ASP A 309 6.40 -6.15 -11.21
N THR A 310 7.33 -7.00 -11.71
CA THR A 310 7.25 -7.57 -13.06
C THR A 310 5.97 -8.41 -13.23
N GLN A 311 5.59 -9.20 -12.22
CA GLN A 311 4.35 -9.98 -12.24
C GLN A 311 3.08 -9.12 -12.11
N LEU A 312 3.16 -7.94 -11.50
CA LEU A 312 2.05 -6.99 -11.38
C LEU A 312 1.84 -6.17 -12.66
N GLN A 313 2.83 -6.10 -13.55
CA GLN A 313 2.79 -5.29 -14.77
C GLN A 313 1.55 -5.54 -15.65
N PRO A 314 1.07 -6.77 -15.87
CA PRO A 314 -0.18 -6.99 -16.61
C PRO A 314 -1.41 -6.29 -15.98
N GLY A 315 -1.49 -6.24 -14.65
CA GLY A 315 -2.56 -5.51 -13.94
C GLY A 315 -2.43 -4.00 -14.10
N ILE A 316 -1.20 -3.47 -14.10
CA ILE A 316 -0.89 -2.07 -14.39
C ILE A 316 -1.34 -1.71 -15.81
N ASP A 317 -1.00 -2.52 -16.80
CA ASP A 317 -1.36 -2.27 -18.20
C ASP A 317 -2.87 -2.40 -18.45
N ALA A 318 -3.54 -3.32 -17.75
CA ALA A 318 -4.99 -3.42 -17.74
C ALA A 318 -5.64 -2.15 -17.17
N MET A 319 -5.13 -1.60 -16.06
CA MET A 319 -5.63 -0.34 -15.49
C MET A 319 -5.44 0.83 -16.46
N ARG A 320 -4.25 0.96 -17.06
CA ARG A 320 -3.95 2.00 -18.07
C ARG A 320 -4.93 1.93 -19.24
N THR A 321 -5.21 0.72 -19.72
CA THR A 321 -6.17 0.48 -20.80
C THR A 321 -7.57 0.89 -20.37
N ALA A 322 -8.02 0.45 -19.19
CA ALA A 322 -9.35 0.77 -18.66
C ALA A 322 -9.57 2.29 -18.49
N LEU A 323 -8.59 3.01 -17.95
CA LEU A 323 -8.65 4.48 -17.82
C LEU A 323 -8.68 5.17 -19.19
N SER A 324 -7.87 4.68 -20.15
CA SER A 324 -7.81 5.23 -21.50
C SER A 324 -9.12 5.07 -22.27
N LEU A 325 -9.84 3.95 -22.08
CA LEU A 325 -11.17 3.74 -22.67
C LEU A 325 -12.17 4.84 -22.29
N HIS A 326 -12.05 5.37 -21.06
CA HIS A 326 -12.91 6.45 -20.54
C HIS A 326 -12.34 7.85 -20.75
N LYS A 327 -11.17 7.98 -21.41
CA LYS A 327 -10.41 9.23 -21.59
C LYS A 327 -10.07 9.90 -20.26
N VAL A 328 -9.78 9.09 -19.23
CA VAL A 328 -9.31 9.58 -17.94
C VAL A 328 -7.83 9.91 -18.04
N SER A 329 -7.43 11.10 -17.59
CA SER A 329 -6.02 11.48 -17.50
C SER A 329 -5.39 10.79 -16.30
N PHE A 330 -4.20 10.24 -16.49
CA PHE A 330 -3.40 9.63 -15.43
C PHE A 330 -1.92 9.78 -15.76
N GLU A 331 -1.08 9.74 -14.73
CA GLU A 331 0.36 9.63 -14.87
C GLU A 331 0.80 8.21 -14.50
N TYR A 332 1.55 7.58 -15.40
CA TYR A 332 2.20 6.30 -15.16
C TYR A 332 3.70 6.41 -15.34
N VAL A 333 4.46 5.97 -14.34
CA VAL A 333 5.93 5.97 -14.37
C VAL A 333 6.46 4.56 -14.13
N ARG A 334 7.40 4.11 -14.98
CA ARG A 334 8.09 2.82 -14.83
C ARG A 334 9.46 3.04 -14.18
N PHE A 335 9.85 2.15 -13.27
CA PHE A 335 11.15 2.15 -12.60
C PHE A 335 11.85 0.81 -12.80
N PRO A 336 12.53 0.60 -13.93
CA PRO A 336 13.22 -0.65 -14.20
C PRO A 336 14.24 -1.00 -13.11
N GLY A 337 14.28 -2.28 -12.72
CA GLY A 337 15.03 -2.79 -11.58
C GLY A 337 14.53 -2.31 -10.21
N GLY A 338 13.34 -1.72 -10.11
CA GLY A 338 12.68 -1.41 -8.83
C GLY A 338 12.23 -2.69 -8.12
N ARG A 339 12.47 -2.81 -6.82
CA ARG A 339 11.98 -3.94 -6.01
C ARG A 339 10.63 -3.59 -5.37
N HIS A 340 9.82 -4.61 -5.09
CA HIS A 340 8.54 -4.45 -4.39
C HIS A 340 8.75 -4.32 -2.87
N ASN A 341 9.26 -3.17 -2.41
CA ASN A 341 9.52 -2.90 -0.99
C ASN A 341 9.52 -1.40 -0.64
N GLU A 342 9.50 -1.10 0.66
CA GLU A 342 9.43 0.25 1.22
C GLU A 342 10.62 1.11 0.84
N ARG A 343 11.81 0.52 0.76
CA ARG A 343 13.05 1.23 0.43
C ARG A 343 13.03 1.76 -0.99
N GLU A 344 12.52 0.98 -1.95
CA GLU A 344 12.38 1.42 -3.33
C GLU A 344 11.20 2.38 -3.53
N TRP A 345 10.11 2.23 -2.78
CA TRP A 345 9.04 3.24 -2.75
C TRP A 345 9.53 4.58 -2.18
N ALA A 346 10.37 4.56 -1.14
CA ALA A 346 10.95 5.77 -0.53
C ALA A 346 11.82 6.60 -1.49
N ARG A 347 12.32 6.00 -2.57
CA ARG A 347 13.17 6.69 -3.56
C ARG A 347 12.39 7.47 -4.60
N ARG A 348 11.08 7.23 -4.67
CA ARG A 348 10.20 7.75 -5.72
C ARG A 348 8.88 8.30 -5.19
N ILE A 349 8.69 8.30 -3.87
CA ILE A 349 7.50 8.81 -3.20
C ILE A 349 7.24 10.29 -3.54
N ASP A 350 8.31 11.06 -3.76
CA ASP A 350 8.27 12.46 -4.14
C ASP A 350 7.50 12.70 -5.44
N LYS A 351 7.61 11.79 -6.41
CA LYS A 351 6.88 11.90 -7.69
C LYS A 351 5.37 11.77 -7.51
N ALA A 352 4.94 10.81 -6.68
CA ALA A 352 3.54 10.65 -6.33
C ALA A 352 3.00 11.89 -5.58
N LEU A 353 3.77 12.41 -4.61
CA LEU A 353 3.39 13.61 -3.85
C LEU A 353 3.33 14.86 -4.73
N LEU A 354 4.28 15.02 -5.66
CA LEU A 354 4.29 16.11 -6.64
C LEU A 354 3.12 16.02 -7.60
N HIS A 355 2.76 14.83 -8.07
CA HIS A 355 1.57 14.68 -8.93
C HIS A 355 0.29 15.11 -8.19
N LEU A 356 0.13 14.69 -6.93
CA LEU A 356 -1.08 14.96 -6.17
C LEU A 356 -1.21 16.42 -5.70
N PHE A 357 -0.10 17.05 -5.31
CA PHE A 357 -0.12 18.35 -4.62
C PHE A 357 0.79 19.42 -5.23
N GLY A 358 1.59 19.10 -6.24
CA GLY A 358 2.52 20.03 -6.87
C GLY A 358 1.84 21.07 -7.76
N HIS A 359 2.63 22.04 -8.21
CA HIS A 359 2.18 23.01 -9.21
C HIS A 359 1.82 22.29 -10.53
N ARG A 360 0.60 22.50 -11.02
CA ARG A 360 0.14 22.01 -12.32
C ARG A 360 0.40 23.02 -13.43
#